data_AF-A0A4Y6V033-F1
#
_entry.id   AF-A0A4Y6V033-F1
#
_cell.length_a   1.000
_cell.length_b   1.000
_cell.length_c   1.000
_cell.angle_alpha   90.00
_cell.angle_beta   90.00
_cell.angle_gamma   90.00
#
_symmetry.space_group_name_H-M   'P 1'
#
loop_
_entity.id
_entity.type
_entity.pdbx_description
1 polymer ?
#
loop_
_entity_poly.entity_id
_entity_poly.type
_entity_poly.pdbx_seq_one_letter_code
_entity_poly.pdbx_strand_id
1 'polypeptide(L)'
;MEQSPSRSKKSIAELKGLLQSLSTQEQMRLPEVLSKLAVERLYPIMRELELEPALQEHLIWGYFREKMSGVLVISDELMAEILQQHRDSQRIVAESLILTAIKEEKISLEQLLEAEAFSTVLFALQENKVEAAALKLIQPPAAGEKNRKRKQAVFDRAQRQAKHN
;
A
#
# COMPACT_ATOMS: atom_id res chain seq x y z
N MET A 1 -27.18 -32.18 -17.05
CA MET A 1 -25.71 -32.09 -17.20
C MET A 1 -25.24 -30.91 -16.37
N GLU A 2 -24.85 -31.17 -15.13
CA GLU A 2 -24.29 -30.15 -14.25
C GLU A 2 -22.85 -29.86 -14.69
N GLN A 3 -22.58 -28.59 -15.01
CA GLN A 3 -21.23 -28.15 -15.33
C GLN A 3 -20.38 -28.28 -14.06
N SER A 4 -19.38 -29.16 -14.08
CA SER A 4 -18.40 -29.27 -13.00
C SER A 4 -17.80 -27.89 -12.73
N PRO A 5 -17.74 -27.41 -11.46
CA PRO A 5 -17.12 -26.14 -11.15
C PRO A 5 -15.68 -26.18 -11.67
N SER A 6 -15.29 -25.19 -12.48
CA SER A 6 -13.97 -25.11 -13.09
C SER A 6 -12.89 -25.43 -12.05
N ARG A 7 -11.92 -26.28 -12.39
CA ARG A 7 -10.88 -26.82 -11.47
C ARG A 7 -10.30 -25.79 -10.49
N SER A 8 -10.15 -24.54 -10.94
CA SER A 8 -9.73 -23.39 -10.13
C SER A 8 -10.66 -23.07 -8.94
N LYS A 9 -11.98 -23.07 -9.14
CA LYS A 9 -12.98 -22.79 -8.09
C LYS A 9 -12.97 -23.83 -6.99
N LYS A 10 -12.76 -25.11 -7.35
CA LYS A 10 -12.64 -26.19 -6.38
C LYS A 10 -11.39 -26.02 -5.51
N SER A 11 -10.25 -25.71 -6.12
CA SER A 11 -9.00 -25.46 -5.39
C SER A 11 -9.07 -24.22 -4.48
N ILE A 12 -9.75 -23.15 -4.89
CA ILE A 12 -9.98 -21.97 -4.05
C ILE A 12 -10.85 -22.33 -2.85
N ALA A 13 -11.91 -23.12 -3.04
CA ALA A 13 -12.79 -23.55 -1.95
C ALA A 13 -12.06 -24.47 -0.95
N GLU A 14 -11.23 -25.39 -1.43
CA GLU A 14 -10.39 -26.26 -0.59
C GLU A 14 -9.39 -25.44 0.24
N LEU A 15 -8.69 -24.50 -0.41
CA LEU A 15 -7.75 -23.59 0.26
C LEU A 15 -8.44 -22.72 1.31
N LYS A 16 -9.63 -22.18 0.99
CA LYS A 16 -10.46 -21.43 1.95
C LYS A 16 -10.80 -22.29 3.17
N GLY A 17 -11.27 -23.52 2.95
CA GLY A 17 -11.59 -24.44 4.03
C GLY A 17 -10.40 -24.74 4.95
N LEU A 18 -9.20 -24.92 4.37
CA LEU A 18 -7.98 -25.11 5.14
C LEU A 18 -7.62 -23.86 5.96
N LEU A 19 -7.67 -22.67 5.37
CA LEU A 19 -7.36 -21.42 6.07
C LEU A 19 -8.35 -21.13 7.20
N GLN A 20 -9.64 -21.42 6.99
CA GLN A 20 -10.68 -21.25 8.00
C GLN A 20 -10.63 -22.30 9.12
N SER A 21 -9.95 -23.42 8.91
CA SER A 21 -9.73 -24.42 9.96
C SER A 21 -8.68 -24.00 10.99
N LEU A 22 -7.84 -23.01 10.66
CA LEU A 22 -6.84 -22.44 11.57
C LEU A 22 -7.51 -21.50 12.56
N SER A 23 -6.99 -21.46 13.80
CA SER A 23 -7.39 -20.44 14.77
C SER A 23 -7.01 -19.04 14.28
N THR A 24 -7.69 -18.01 14.81
CA THR A 24 -7.35 -16.61 14.49
C THR A 24 -5.87 -16.31 14.74
N GLN A 25 -5.29 -16.82 15.83
CA GLN A 25 -3.87 -16.59 16.13
C GLN A 25 -2.94 -17.24 15.10
N GLU A 26 -3.28 -18.45 14.61
CA GLU A 26 -2.51 -19.12 13.55
C GLU A 26 -2.66 -18.39 12.21
N GLN A 27 -3.88 -17.95 11.88
CA GLN A 27 -4.13 -17.16 10.68
C GLN A 27 -3.28 -15.89 10.69
N MET A 28 -3.21 -15.15 11.80
CA MET A 28 -2.42 -13.91 11.91
C MET A 28 -0.91 -14.12 11.69
N ARG A 29 -0.40 -15.31 11.97
CA ARG A 29 1.02 -15.65 11.76
C ARG A 29 1.32 -16.15 10.36
N LEU A 30 0.29 -16.45 9.54
CA LEU A 30 0.47 -17.05 8.21
C LEU A 30 1.50 -16.30 7.36
N PRO A 31 1.50 -14.96 7.25
CA PRO A 31 2.46 -14.28 6.38
C PRO A 31 3.91 -14.36 6.85
N GLU A 32 4.16 -14.72 8.11
CA GLU A 32 5.50 -14.98 8.65
C GLU A 32 5.99 -16.41 8.39
N VAL A 33 5.07 -17.38 8.30
CA VAL A 33 5.39 -18.80 8.09
C VAL A 33 5.28 -19.25 6.65
N LEU A 34 4.50 -18.53 5.83
CA LEU A 34 4.37 -18.81 4.41
C LEU A 34 5.65 -18.45 3.67
N SER A 35 6.01 -19.27 2.69
CA SER A 35 7.10 -18.93 1.79
C SER A 35 6.75 -17.68 0.98
N LYS A 36 7.78 -16.95 0.52
CA LYS A 36 7.63 -15.78 -0.36
C LYS A 36 6.73 -16.08 -1.56
N LEU A 37 6.98 -17.21 -2.22
CA LEU A 37 6.19 -17.70 -3.35
C LEU A 37 4.72 -17.97 -2.97
N ALA A 38 4.44 -18.44 -1.75
CA ALA A 38 3.08 -18.68 -1.30
C ALA A 38 2.33 -17.35 -1.08
N VAL A 39 2.98 -16.35 -0.45
CA VAL A 39 2.39 -15.02 -0.28
C VAL A 39 2.11 -14.36 -1.63
N GLU A 40 3.04 -14.45 -2.57
CA GLU A 40 2.89 -13.93 -3.94
C GLU A 40 1.71 -14.57 -4.70
N ARG A 41 1.43 -15.85 -4.46
CA ARG A 41 0.32 -16.57 -5.09
C ARG A 41 -1.02 -16.34 -4.38
N LEU A 42 -1.00 -16.08 -3.08
CA LEU A 42 -2.21 -15.84 -2.29
C LEU A 42 -2.73 -14.42 -2.45
N TYR A 43 -1.86 -13.42 -2.54
CA TYR A 43 -2.25 -12.01 -2.64
C TYR A 43 -3.28 -11.73 -3.76
N PRO A 44 -3.10 -12.20 -5.02
CA PRO A 44 -4.06 -11.93 -6.10
C PRO A 44 -5.45 -12.52 -5.87
N ILE A 45 -5.55 -13.63 -5.14
CA ILE A 45 -6.80 -14.36 -4.90
C ILE A 45 -7.36 -14.13 -3.50
N MET A 46 -6.72 -13.31 -2.65
CA MET A 46 -7.10 -13.15 -1.24
C MET A 46 -8.54 -12.68 -1.04
N ARG A 47 -9.06 -11.87 -1.99
CA ARG A 47 -10.45 -11.38 -1.96
C ARG A 47 -11.46 -12.49 -2.28
N GLU A 48 -11.10 -13.41 -3.18
CA GLU A 48 -11.94 -14.57 -3.52
C GLU A 48 -11.97 -15.62 -2.40
N LEU A 49 -10.92 -15.66 -1.59
CA LEU A 49 -10.84 -16.52 -0.42
C LEU A 49 -11.72 -16.03 0.74
N GLU A 50 -12.28 -14.81 0.67
CA GLU A 50 -13.10 -14.19 1.72
C GLU A 50 -12.43 -14.28 3.11
N LEU A 51 -11.11 -14.03 3.15
CA LEU A 51 -10.34 -14.11 4.38
C LEU A 51 -10.74 -13.03 5.37
N GLU A 52 -10.55 -13.30 6.66
CA GLU A 52 -10.75 -12.31 7.72
C GLU A 52 -9.96 -11.02 7.44
N PRO A 53 -10.50 -9.83 7.72
CA PRO A 53 -9.86 -8.56 7.39
C PRO A 53 -8.42 -8.46 7.89
N ALA A 54 -8.14 -8.92 9.11
CA ALA A 54 -6.81 -8.86 9.70
C ALA A 54 -5.79 -9.74 8.94
N LEU A 55 -6.17 -10.94 8.52
CA LEU A 55 -5.31 -11.79 7.68
C LEU A 55 -5.05 -11.16 6.31
N GLN A 56 -6.06 -10.53 5.69
CA GLN A 56 -5.85 -9.79 4.45
C GLN A 56 -4.81 -8.67 4.64
N GLU A 57 -4.86 -7.93 5.75
CA GLU A 57 -3.86 -6.90 6.04
C GLU A 57 -2.46 -7.48 6.16
N HIS A 58 -2.28 -8.57 6.90
CA HIS A 58 -0.96 -9.19 7.02
C HIS A 58 -0.45 -9.75 5.69
N LEU A 59 -1.32 -10.29 4.83
CA LEU A 59 -0.93 -10.75 3.48
C LEU A 59 -0.50 -9.59 2.58
N ILE A 60 -1.25 -8.47 2.59
CA ILE A 60 -0.89 -7.24 1.88
C ILE A 60 0.48 -6.75 2.36
N TRP A 61 0.69 -6.70 3.68
CA TRP A 61 1.96 -6.28 4.27
C TRP A 61 3.11 -7.19 3.81
N GLY A 62 2.98 -8.50 3.99
CA GLY A 62 4.02 -9.46 3.63
C GLY A 62 4.39 -9.38 2.15
N TYR A 63 3.39 -9.27 1.27
CA TYR A 63 3.58 -9.16 -0.17
C TYR A 63 4.41 -7.94 -0.56
N PHE A 64 3.97 -6.74 -0.15
CA PHE A 64 4.67 -5.51 -0.51
C PHE A 64 5.99 -5.35 0.23
N ARG A 65 6.08 -5.80 1.48
CA ARG A 65 7.31 -5.74 2.27
C ARG A 65 8.42 -6.55 1.61
N GLU A 66 8.10 -7.75 1.13
CA GLU A 66 9.05 -8.58 0.40
C GLU A 66 9.54 -7.88 -0.88
N LYS A 67 8.62 -7.37 -1.72
CA LYS A 67 8.97 -6.63 -2.93
C LYS A 67 9.87 -5.41 -2.65
N MET A 68 9.58 -4.68 -1.58
CA MET A 68 10.41 -3.53 -1.16
C MET A 68 11.77 -3.94 -0.61
N SER A 69 11.87 -5.10 0.05
CA SER A 69 13.13 -5.57 0.65
C SER A 69 14.20 -5.90 -0.40
N GLY A 70 13.79 -6.30 -1.60
CA GLY A 70 14.69 -6.69 -2.69
C GLY A 70 15.28 -5.53 -3.51
N VAL A 71 14.89 -4.28 -3.23
CA VAL A 71 15.24 -3.12 -4.05
C VAL A 71 15.73 -1.94 -3.20
N LEU A 72 16.62 -1.12 -3.74
CA LEU A 72 17.07 0.12 -3.08
C LEU A 72 15.98 1.20 -3.15
N VAL A 73 15.41 1.40 -4.33
CA VAL A 73 14.31 2.33 -4.61
C VAL A 73 13.21 1.53 -5.30
N ILE A 74 11.95 1.74 -4.92
CA ILE A 74 10.85 1.06 -5.60
C ILE A 74 10.59 1.69 -6.97
N SER A 75 10.21 0.86 -7.93
CA SER A 75 9.81 1.34 -9.26
C SER A 75 8.44 2.02 -9.21
N ASP A 76 8.15 2.82 -10.22
CA ASP A 76 6.86 3.53 -10.33
C ASP A 76 5.69 2.54 -10.45
N GLU A 77 5.90 1.36 -11.05
CA GLU A 77 4.90 0.30 -11.11
C GLU A 77 4.56 -0.25 -9.73
N LEU A 78 5.57 -0.52 -8.90
CA LEU A 78 5.37 -1.00 -7.54
C LEU A 78 4.73 0.08 -6.66
N MET A 79 5.14 1.34 -6.84
CA MET A 79 4.51 2.47 -6.16
C MET A 79 3.02 2.60 -6.55
N ALA A 80 2.71 2.51 -7.85
CA ALA A 80 1.34 2.56 -8.34
C ALA A 80 0.49 1.42 -7.77
N GLU A 81 1.05 0.21 -7.65
CA GLU A 81 0.39 -0.94 -7.04
C GLU A 81 0.04 -0.69 -5.56
N ILE A 82 0.98 -0.14 -4.77
CA ILE A 82 0.77 0.23 -3.36
C ILE A 82 -0.30 1.32 -3.24
N LEU A 83 -0.22 2.37 -4.06
CA LEU A 83 -1.17 3.48 -4.07
C LEU A 83 -2.58 3.01 -4.48
N GLN A 84 -2.68 2.08 -5.42
CA GLN A 84 -3.96 1.50 -5.82
C GLN A 84 -4.55 0.67 -4.67
N GLN A 85 -3.72 -0.12 -3.98
CA GLN A 85 -4.17 -0.88 -2.81
C GLN A 85 -4.68 0.04 -1.69
N HIS A 86 -4.05 1.20 -1.48
CA HIS A 86 -4.54 2.21 -0.54
C HIS A 86 -5.92 2.73 -0.95
N ARG A 87 -6.12 3.07 -2.23
CA ARG A 87 -7.39 3.59 -2.74
C ARG A 87 -8.52 2.57 -2.63
N ASP A 88 -8.23 1.32 -2.93
CA ASP A 88 -9.24 0.26 -3.00
C ASP A 88 -9.70 -0.22 -1.63
N SER A 89 -8.80 -0.25 -0.65
CA SER A 89 -9.05 -1.01 0.57
C SER A 89 -9.40 -0.16 1.79
N GLN A 90 -9.08 1.15 1.81
CA GLN A 90 -9.13 2.00 3.02
C GLN A 90 -8.47 1.33 4.25
N ARG A 91 -7.62 0.32 4.04
CA ARG A 91 -6.98 -0.46 5.11
C ARG A 91 -5.73 0.28 5.58
N ILE A 92 -5.50 0.24 6.90
CA ILE A 92 -4.37 0.89 7.57
C ILE A 92 -3.02 0.38 7.04
N VAL A 93 -2.99 -0.86 6.55
CA VAL A 93 -1.76 -1.48 6.03
C VAL A 93 -1.14 -0.70 4.86
N ALA A 94 -1.94 -0.13 3.96
CA ALA A 94 -1.40 0.55 2.79
C ALA A 94 -0.74 1.89 3.16
N GLU A 95 -1.33 2.62 4.10
CA GLU A 95 -0.72 3.81 4.70
C GLU A 95 0.60 3.47 5.40
N SER A 96 0.59 2.37 6.16
CA SER A 96 1.79 1.89 6.87
C SER A 96 2.92 1.52 5.90
N LEU A 97 2.60 0.85 4.79
CA LEU A 97 3.57 0.50 3.75
C LEU A 97 4.22 1.74 3.13
N ILE A 98 3.43 2.78 2.86
CA ILE A 98 3.97 4.02 2.29
C ILE A 98 4.86 4.73 3.29
N LEU A 99 4.46 4.84 4.56
CA LEU A 99 5.32 5.42 5.60
C LEU A 99 6.63 4.64 5.76
N THR A 100 6.57 3.30 5.71
CA THR A 100 7.77 2.47 5.74
C THR A 100 8.66 2.77 4.54
N ALA A 101 8.10 2.85 3.33
CA ALA A 101 8.86 3.13 2.13
C ALA A 101 9.51 4.52 2.15
N ILE A 102 8.82 5.54 2.68
CA ILE A 102 9.39 6.89 2.87
C ILE A 102 10.51 6.86 3.91
N LYS A 103 10.27 6.23 5.07
CA LYS A 103 11.23 6.16 6.18
C LYS A 103 12.51 5.41 5.79
N GLU A 104 12.39 4.40 4.94
CA GLU A 104 13.51 3.64 4.42
C GLU A 104 14.10 4.24 3.13
N GLU A 105 13.69 5.47 2.77
CA GLU A 105 14.18 6.21 1.60
C GLU A 105 14.00 5.45 0.27
N LYS A 106 13.01 4.54 0.23
CA LYS A 106 12.68 3.73 -0.95
C LYS A 106 11.75 4.43 -1.93
N ILE A 107 11.07 5.49 -1.48
CA ILE A 107 10.22 6.36 -2.30
C ILE A 107 10.65 7.80 -2.06
N SER A 108 10.85 8.57 -3.14
CA SER A 108 11.10 10.00 -3.04
C SER A 108 9.81 10.82 -3.01
N LEU A 109 9.88 12.03 -2.47
CA LEU A 109 8.77 12.98 -2.54
C LEU A 109 8.42 13.33 -3.99
N GLU A 110 9.42 13.39 -4.87
CA GLU A 110 9.24 13.69 -6.30
C GLU A 110 8.37 12.64 -6.99
N GLN A 111 8.66 11.35 -6.77
CA GLN A 111 7.85 10.24 -7.30
C GLN A 111 6.39 10.34 -6.83
N LEU A 112 6.15 10.67 -5.57
CA LEU A 112 4.78 10.84 -5.04
C LEU A 112 4.06 12.04 -5.67
N LEU A 113 4.77 13.13 -5.95
CA LEU A 113 4.21 14.31 -6.60
C LEU A 113 3.88 14.05 -8.07
N GLU A 114 4.76 13.34 -8.79
CA GLU A 114 4.54 12.91 -10.18
C GLU A 114 3.36 11.95 -10.31
N ALA A 115 3.19 11.05 -9.35
CA ALA A 115 2.03 10.15 -9.28
C ALA A 115 0.72 10.83 -8.81
N GLU A 116 0.73 12.15 -8.62
CA GLU A 116 -0.38 12.94 -8.06
C GLU A 116 -0.92 12.38 -6.73
N ALA A 117 -0.06 11.75 -5.93
CA ALA A 117 -0.41 11.09 -4.67
C ALA A 117 -0.59 12.08 -3.51
N PHE A 118 -1.34 13.18 -3.75
CA PHE A 118 -1.42 14.32 -2.83
C PHE A 118 -1.95 13.97 -1.43
N SER A 119 -2.87 13.01 -1.30
CA SER A 119 -3.33 12.56 0.03
C SER A 119 -2.20 11.90 0.82
N THR A 120 -1.39 11.08 0.16
CA THR A 120 -0.22 10.43 0.74
C THR A 120 0.86 11.43 1.11
N VAL A 121 1.12 12.42 0.24
CA VAL A 121 2.07 13.51 0.55
C VAL A 121 1.58 14.32 1.75
N LEU A 122 0.28 14.64 1.81
CA LEU A 122 -0.30 15.38 2.94
C LEU A 122 -0.14 14.61 4.25
N PHE A 123 -0.35 13.29 4.21
CA PHE A 123 -0.14 12.42 5.37
C PHE A 123 1.34 12.38 5.81
N ALA A 124 2.28 12.22 4.88
CA ALA A 124 3.71 12.27 5.19
C ALA A 124 4.14 13.61 5.84
N LEU A 125 3.57 14.73 5.39
CA LEU A 125 3.77 16.04 6.00
C LEU A 125 3.14 16.14 7.40
N GLN A 126 1.97 15.54 7.63
CA GLN A 126 1.33 15.49 8.95
C GLN A 126 2.21 14.75 9.96
N GLU A 127 2.82 13.66 9.53
CA GLU A 127 3.73 12.82 10.34
C GLU A 127 5.17 13.36 10.44
N ASN A 128 5.44 14.56 9.90
CA ASN A 128 6.77 15.18 9.82
C ASN A 128 7.84 14.23 9.23
N LYS A 129 7.46 13.44 8.22
CA LYS A 129 8.35 12.48 7.52
C LYS A 129 8.99 13.03 6.25
N VAL A 130 8.71 14.29 5.93
CA VAL A 130 9.30 14.98 4.77
C VAL A 130 10.41 15.88 5.26
N GLU A 131 11.61 15.69 4.72
CA GLU A 131 12.77 16.51 5.02
C GLU A 131 12.58 17.96 4.58
N ALA A 132 13.19 18.89 5.32
CA ALA A 132 13.10 20.33 5.03
C ALA A 132 13.56 20.66 3.60
N ALA A 133 14.63 20.02 3.13
CA ALA A 133 15.14 20.22 1.78
C ALA A 133 14.15 19.75 0.69
N ALA A 134 13.31 18.75 0.96
CA ALA A 134 12.32 18.25 0.03
C ALA A 134 11.07 19.14 -0.05
N LEU A 135 10.77 19.93 0.98
CA LEU A 135 9.62 20.85 0.98
C LEU A 135 9.65 21.84 -0.21
N LYS A 136 10.83 22.19 -0.72
CA LYS A 136 11.00 23.08 -1.89
C LYS A 136 10.46 22.49 -3.20
N LEU A 137 10.28 21.17 -3.26
CA LEU A 137 9.70 20.47 -4.42
C LEU A 137 8.18 20.69 -4.51
N ILE A 138 7.54 21.06 -3.40
CA ILE A 138 6.10 21.26 -3.34
C ILE A 138 5.76 22.67 -3.85
N GLN A 139 5.28 22.73 -5.09
CA GLN A 139 4.86 23.97 -5.74
C GLN A 139 3.35 24.21 -5.62
N PRO A 140 2.90 25.48 -5.65
CA PRO A 140 1.47 25.78 -5.67
C PRO A 140 0.82 25.22 -6.95
N PRO A 141 -0.49 24.92 -6.92
CA PRO A 141 -1.20 24.42 -8.09
C PRO A 141 -1.29 25.48 -9.20
N ALA A 142 -1.21 25.03 -10.45
CA ALA A 142 -1.40 25.90 -11.60
C ALA A 142 -2.88 26.31 -11.77
N ALA A 143 -3.12 27.40 -12.51
CA ALA A 143 -4.47 27.79 -12.90
C ALA A 143 -5.09 26.69 -13.78
N GLY A 144 -6.32 26.28 -13.46
CA GLY A 144 -7.03 25.21 -14.18
C GLY A 144 -6.58 23.78 -13.88
N GLU A 145 -5.63 23.55 -12.96
CA GLU A 145 -5.16 22.20 -12.63
C GLU A 145 -6.29 21.34 -12.04
N LYS A 146 -6.48 20.12 -12.56
CA LYS A 146 -7.56 19.20 -12.16
C LYS A 146 -7.56 18.91 -10.65
N ASN A 147 -6.38 18.69 -10.07
CA ASN A 147 -6.20 18.35 -8.66
C ASN A 147 -5.91 19.57 -7.76
N ARG A 148 -6.21 20.79 -8.23
CA ARG A 148 -5.87 22.06 -7.58
C ARG A 148 -6.16 22.09 -6.08
N LYS A 149 -7.34 21.65 -5.64
CA LYS A 149 -7.72 21.66 -4.22
C LYS A 149 -6.79 20.78 -3.35
N ARG A 150 -6.45 19.57 -3.84
CA ARG A 150 -5.60 18.62 -3.11
C ARG A 150 -4.16 19.10 -3.06
N LYS A 151 -3.62 19.57 -4.18
CA LYS A 151 -2.28 20.14 -4.25
C LYS A 151 -2.14 21.43 -3.42
N GLN A 152 -3.18 22.27 -3.38
CA GLN A 152 -3.21 23.44 -2.49
C GLN A 152 -3.09 23.03 -1.02
N ALA A 153 -3.83 22.01 -0.57
CA ALA A 153 -3.75 21.55 0.81
C ALA A 153 -2.35 21.03 1.19
N VAL A 154 -1.71 20.30 0.26
CA VAL A 154 -0.31 19.85 0.40
C VAL A 154 0.63 21.05 0.50
N PHE A 155 0.50 22.02 -0.40
CA PHE A 155 1.33 23.24 -0.40
C PHE A 155 1.18 24.03 0.90
N ASP A 156 -0.05 24.28 1.36
CA ASP A 156 -0.32 25.02 2.58
C ASP A 156 0.28 24.32 3.81
N ARG A 157 0.20 22.98 3.88
CA ARG A 157 0.80 22.19 4.96
C ARG A 157 2.33 22.25 4.94
N ALA A 158 2.94 22.16 3.75
CA ALA A 158 4.39 22.27 3.57
C ALA A 158 4.90 23.65 4.02
N GLN A 159 4.21 24.72 3.66
CA GLN A 159 4.54 26.08 4.09
C GLN A 159 4.46 26.26 5.61
N ARG A 160 3.49 25.62 6.27
CA ARG A 160 3.42 25.64 7.75
C ARG A 160 4.60 24.90 8.36
N GLN A 161 4.94 23.72 7.86
CA GLN A 161 6.08 22.93 8.36
C GLN A 161 7.41 23.68 8.18
N ALA A 162 7.62 24.32 7.03
CA ALA A 162 8.83 25.11 6.76
C ALA A 162 8.98 26.34 7.67
N LYS A 163 7.91 26.84 8.29
CA LYS A 163 7.97 27.96 9.25
C LYS A 163 8.32 27.51 10.68
N HIS A 164 8.19 26.22 10.98
CA HIS A 164 8.40 25.66 12.31
C HIS A 164 9.70 24.84 12.42
N ASN A 165 10.40 24.64 11.31
CA ASN A 165 11.75 24.07 11.23
C ASN A 165 12.78 25.19 11.05
#